data_AF-A0A960QVX2-F1
#
_entry.id   AF-A0A960QVX2-F1
#
_cell.length_a   1.000
_cell.length_b   1.000
_cell.length_c   1.000
_cell.angle_alpha   90.00
_cell.angle_beta   90.00
_cell.angle_gamma   90.00
#
_symmetry.space_group_name_H-M   'P 1'
#
loop_
_entity.id
_entity.type
_entity.pdbx_description
1 polymer ?
#
loop_
_entity_poly.entity_id
_entity_poly.type
_entity_poly.pdbx_seq_one_letter_code
_entity_poly.pdbx_strand_id
1 'polypeptide(L)'
;MKRRTCLHLIPALATARSLLAASGVERLRVGICAFSCHQHWKAVGSDFAGVKFHDAVGFYRYGRELGAEGVQTSLRNGDAAMAREVRTLVEQDGGYYEADVRLPKEPGDVPAFDQLLGLAREAGAAVARSVFTGG
;
A
#
# COMPACT_ATOMS: atom_id res chain seq x y z
N MET A 1 51.20 12.06 -11.62
CA MET A 1 49.72 12.05 -11.76
C MET A 1 49.15 13.41 -11.39
N LYS A 2 48.41 14.07 -12.29
CA LYS A 2 47.86 15.41 -12.06
C LYS A 2 46.67 15.32 -11.09
N ARG A 3 46.69 16.07 -9.99
CA ARG A 3 45.65 16.11 -8.92
C ARG A 3 44.21 16.26 -9.46
N ARG A 4 44.05 16.92 -10.61
CA ARG A 4 42.75 17.14 -11.28
C ARG A 4 42.10 15.87 -11.81
N THR A 5 42.86 14.85 -12.21
CA THR A 5 42.32 13.58 -12.72
C THR A 5 41.79 12.69 -11.59
N CYS A 6 42.38 12.80 -10.39
CA CYS A 6 41.97 12.03 -9.21
C CYS A 6 40.60 12.47 -8.67
N LEU A 7 40.28 13.77 -8.78
CA LEU A 7 39.02 14.35 -8.27
C LEU A 7 37.77 13.94 -9.07
N HIS A 8 37.89 13.59 -10.36
CA HIS A 8 36.76 13.13 -11.17
C HIS A 8 36.49 11.61 -11.06
N LEU A 9 37.46 10.83 -10.58
CA LEU A 9 37.32 9.39 -10.40
C LEU A 9 36.51 9.03 -9.14
N ILE A 10 36.57 9.88 -8.10
CA ILE A 10 35.87 9.68 -6.83
C ILE A 10 34.33 9.67 -6.99
N PRO A 11 33.69 10.67 -7.64
CA PRO A 11 32.24 10.64 -7.83
C PRO A 11 31.81 9.50 -8.74
N ALA A 12 32.57 9.21 -9.82
CA ALA A 12 32.27 8.10 -10.72
C ALA A 12 32.29 6.73 -10.02
N LEU A 13 33.26 6.49 -9.13
CA LEU A 13 33.30 5.27 -8.31
C LEU A 13 32.14 5.21 -7.31
N ALA A 14 31.72 6.34 -6.74
CA ALA A 14 30.59 6.38 -5.82
C ALA A 14 29.28 6.02 -6.54
N THR A 15 29.02 6.60 -7.72
CA THR A 15 27.83 6.26 -8.52
C THR A 15 27.84 4.80 -8.97
N ALA A 16 29.00 4.28 -9.38
CA ALA A 16 29.15 2.88 -9.79
C ALA A 16 28.87 1.91 -8.63
N ARG A 17 29.30 2.23 -7.40
CA ARG A 17 28.99 1.41 -6.21
C ARG A 17 27.51 1.43 -5.86
N SER A 18 26.84 2.58 -5.96
CA SER A 18 25.39 2.67 -5.72
C SER A 18 24.59 1.86 -6.74
N LEU A 19 24.97 1.93 -8.03
CA LEU A 19 24.32 1.15 -9.09
C LEU A 19 24.57 -0.35 -8.92
N LEU A 20 25.79 -0.75 -8.55
CA LEU A 20 26.13 -2.15 -8.32
C LEU A 20 25.43 -2.72 -7.08
N ALA A 21 25.32 -1.94 -5.99
CA ALA A 21 24.54 -2.31 -4.81
C ALA A 21 23.04 -2.45 -5.13
N ALA A 22 22.51 -1.63 -6.05
CA ALA A 22 21.13 -1.72 -6.51
C ALA A 22 20.88 -2.89 -7.46
N SER A 23 21.90 -3.42 -8.14
CA SER A 23 21.75 -4.47 -9.16
C SER A 23 21.67 -5.90 -8.62
N GLY A 24 22.01 -6.14 -7.35
CA GLY A 24 22.16 -7.49 -6.79
C GLY A 24 21.10 -7.92 -5.77
N VAL A 25 20.22 -7.01 -5.34
CA VAL A 25 19.14 -7.31 -4.39
C VAL A 25 17.84 -7.43 -5.18
N GLU A 26 17.13 -8.54 -5.03
CA GLU A 26 15.76 -8.65 -5.52
C GLU A 26 14.97 -7.43 -5.03
N ARG A 27 14.43 -6.63 -5.95
CA ARG A 27 13.78 -5.37 -5.57
C ARG A 27 12.61 -5.68 -4.64
N LEU A 28 12.75 -5.29 -3.38
CA LEU A 28 11.66 -5.37 -2.42
C LEU A 28 10.56 -4.42 -2.86
N ARG A 29 9.38 -4.96 -3.05
CA ARG A 29 8.20 -4.18 -3.42
C ARG A 29 7.78 -3.36 -2.21
N VAL A 30 7.62 -2.05 -2.40
CA VAL A 30 7.26 -1.13 -1.31
C VAL A 30 5.86 -0.61 -1.52
N GLY A 31 5.04 -0.68 -0.48
CA GLY A 31 3.65 -0.20 -0.48
C GLY A 31 3.41 0.90 0.55
N ILE A 32 2.22 1.51 0.48
CA ILE A 32 1.77 2.50 1.45
C ILE A 32 0.57 2.01 2.25
N CYS A 33 0.61 2.18 3.57
CA CYS A 33 -0.48 1.83 4.45
C CYS A 33 -1.45 3.00 4.64
N ALA A 34 -2.75 2.74 4.68
CA ALA A 34 -3.79 3.74 4.91
C ALA A 34 -3.54 4.56 6.19
N PHE A 35 -2.95 3.94 7.22
CA PHE A 35 -2.59 4.61 8.46
C PHE A 35 -1.55 5.73 8.26
N SER A 36 -0.66 5.62 7.27
CA SER A 36 0.28 6.68 6.89
C SER A 36 -0.44 7.94 6.39
N CYS A 37 -1.70 7.80 5.93
CA CYS A 37 -2.55 8.87 5.46
C CYS A 37 -3.70 9.19 6.44
N HIS A 38 -3.54 8.95 7.75
CA HIS A 38 -4.61 9.14 8.75
C HIS A 38 -5.27 10.52 8.73
N GLN A 39 -4.48 11.60 8.56
CA GLN A 39 -5.05 12.95 8.48
C GLN A 39 -5.90 13.14 7.22
N HIS A 40 -5.51 12.51 6.11
CA HIS A 40 -6.30 12.49 4.89
C HIS A 40 -7.64 11.77 5.12
N TRP A 41 -7.61 10.60 5.75
CA TRP A 41 -8.83 9.85 6.07
C TRP A 41 -9.76 10.59 7.04
N LYS A 42 -9.20 11.36 7.98
CA LYS A 42 -9.99 12.31 8.80
C LYS A 42 -10.66 13.37 7.95
N ALA A 43 -9.95 13.96 6.98
CA ALA A 43 -10.50 14.96 6.09
C ALA A 43 -11.63 14.39 5.20
N VAL A 44 -11.48 13.16 4.71
CA VAL A 44 -12.55 12.42 3.99
C VAL A 44 -13.77 12.24 4.89
N GLY A 45 -13.59 11.83 6.15
CA GLY A 45 -14.69 11.64 7.10
C GLY A 45 -15.40 12.93 7.53
N SER A 46 -14.80 14.09 7.29
CA SER A 46 -15.36 15.41 7.58
C SER A 46 -15.82 16.16 6.32
N ASP A 47 -15.94 15.47 5.18
CA ASP A 47 -16.32 16.04 3.88
C ASP A 47 -15.50 17.27 3.45
N PHE A 48 -14.21 17.27 3.80
CA PHE A 48 -13.33 18.39 3.46
C PHE A 48 -13.09 18.45 1.95
N ALA A 49 -13.26 19.63 1.35
CA ALA A 49 -13.02 19.83 -0.07
C ALA A 49 -11.54 19.62 -0.44
N GLY A 50 -11.28 18.99 -1.59
CA GLY A 50 -9.92 18.85 -2.13
C GLY A 50 -9.15 17.61 -1.65
N VAL A 51 -9.84 16.65 -1.02
CA VAL A 51 -9.26 15.33 -0.76
C VAL A 51 -8.88 14.60 -2.07
N LYS A 52 -7.73 13.94 -2.08
CA LYS A 52 -7.16 13.19 -3.21
C LYS A 52 -7.86 11.85 -3.49
N PHE A 53 -8.40 11.19 -2.47
CA PHE A 53 -9.10 9.91 -2.59
C PHE A 53 -10.14 9.77 -1.47
N HIS A 54 -11.15 8.91 -1.68
CA HIS A 54 -12.27 8.69 -0.77
C HIS A 54 -12.45 7.23 -0.34
N ASP A 55 -11.88 6.30 -1.10
CA ASP A 55 -12.08 4.86 -0.94
C ASP A 55 -10.78 4.08 -1.26
N ALA A 56 -10.86 2.75 -1.20
CA ALA A 56 -9.72 1.87 -1.43
C ALA A 56 -9.18 1.96 -2.86
N VAL A 57 -10.06 2.15 -3.86
CA VAL A 57 -9.69 2.27 -5.27
C VAL A 57 -8.92 3.57 -5.51
N GLY A 58 -9.44 4.69 -5.03
CA GLY A 58 -8.77 5.98 -5.10
C GLY A 58 -7.44 5.97 -4.35
N PHE A 59 -7.39 5.31 -3.18
CA PHE A 59 -6.16 5.19 -2.41
C PHE A 59 -5.11 4.33 -3.12
N TYR A 60 -5.53 3.23 -3.77
CA TYR A 60 -4.65 2.42 -4.60
C TYR A 60 -4.01 3.26 -5.71
N ARG A 61 -4.83 3.96 -6.51
CA ARG A 61 -4.35 4.84 -7.59
C ARG A 61 -3.38 5.90 -7.07
N TYR A 62 -3.73 6.56 -5.96
CA TYR A 62 -2.84 7.52 -5.32
C TYR A 62 -1.52 6.90 -4.88
N GLY A 63 -1.52 5.68 -4.34
CA GLY A 63 -0.30 4.92 -4.05
C GLY A 63 0.56 4.70 -5.30
N ARG A 64 -0.06 4.31 -6.41
CA ARG A 64 0.64 4.14 -7.70
C ARG A 64 1.25 5.45 -8.21
N GLU A 65 0.52 6.57 -8.09
CA GLU A 65 1.02 7.91 -8.44
C GLU A 65 2.27 8.31 -7.64
N LEU A 66 2.36 7.88 -6.38
CA LEU A 66 3.54 8.09 -5.52
C LEU A 66 4.70 7.11 -5.81
N GLY A 67 4.51 6.15 -6.71
CA GLY A 67 5.48 5.10 -7.02
C GLY A 67 5.44 3.89 -6.09
N ALA A 68 4.44 3.78 -5.22
CA ALA A 68 4.25 2.58 -4.41
C ALA A 68 3.73 1.42 -5.27
N GLU A 69 4.19 0.20 -5.01
CA GLU A 69 3.80 -1.02 -5.72
C GLU A 69 2.52 -1.66 -5.19
N GLY A 70 2.06 -1.22 -4.01
CA GLY A 70 0.81 -1.69 -3.44
C GLY A 70 0.32 -0.83 -2.30
N VAL A 71 -0.86 -1.18 -1.78
CA VAL A 71 -1.46 -0.49 -0.65
C VAL A 71 -2.00 -1.46 0.38
N GLN A 72 -1.99 -1.03 1.63
CA GLN A 72 -2.70 -1.69 2.71
C GLN A 72 -3.87 -0.81 3.19
N THR A 73 -5.12 -1.23 2.97
CA THR A 73 -6.31 -0.45 3.35
C THR A 73 -7.52 -1.35 3.55
N SER A 74 -8.60 -0.81 4.14
CA SER A 74 -9.86 -1.52 4.30
C SER A 74 -10.79 -1.28 3.09
N LEU A 75 -11.50 -2.31 2.62
CA LEU A 75 -12.61 -2.19 1.65
C LEU A 75 -13.89 -1.68 2.34
N ARG A 76 -13.81 -0.54 3.03
CA ARG A 76 -14.88 0.06 3.87
C ARG A 76 -16.30 -0.40 3.50
N ASN A 77 -17.05 -0.88 4.49
CA ASN A 77 -18.44 -1.36 4.37
C ASN A 77 -18.65 -2.69 3.65
N GLY A 78 -17.59 -3.41 3.25
CA GLY A 78 -17.72 -4.77 2.73
C GLY A 78 -18.36 -4.84 1.35
N ASP A 79 -18.03 -3.89 0.47
CA ASP A 79 -18.57 -3.83 -0.88
C ASP A 79 -17.84 -4.79 -1.83
N ALA A 80 -18.56 -5.78 -2.35
CA ALA A 80 -18.05 -6.75 -3.32
C ALA A 80 -17.72 -6.10 -4.69
N ALA A 81 -18.42 -5.04 -5.10
CA ALA A 81 -18.08 -4.32 -6.31
C ALA A 81 -16.71 -3.64 -6.18
N MET A 82 -16.47 -2.99 -5.03
CA MET A 82 -15.17 -2.40 -4.70
C MET A 82 -14.06 -3.45 -4.64
N ALA A 83 -14.34 -4.64 -4.09
CA ALA A 83 -13.38 -5.75 -4.06
C ALA A 83 -12.93 -6.14 -5.48
N ARG A 84 -13.88 -6.33 -6.40
CA ARG A 84 -13.58 -6.67 -7.80
C ARG A 84 -12.85 -5.57 -8.54
N GLU A 85 -13.17 -4.32 -8.26
CA GLU A 85 -12.47 -3.18 -8.88
C GLU A 85 -11.01 -3.10 -8.41
N VAL A 86 -10.76 -3.27 -7.10
CA VAL A 86 -9.40 -3.36 -6.56
C VAL A 86 -8.62 -4.52 -7.19
N ARG A 87 -9.23 -5.71 -7.29
CA ARG A 87 -8.61 -6.87 -7.95
C ARG A 87 -8.19 -6.54 -9.37
N THR A 88 -9.11 -5.97 -10.14
CA THR A 88 -8.88 -5.59 -11.55
C THR A 88 -7.70 -4.63 -11.68
N LEU A 89 -7.63 -3.60 -10.84
CA LEU A 89 -6.53 -2.62 -10.87
C LEU A 89 -5.20 -3.26 -10.48
N VAL A 90 -5.18 -4.05 -9.41
CA VAL A 90 -3.97 -4.72 -8.93
C VAL A 90 -3.39 -5.66 -9.99
N GLU A 91 -4.25 -6.42 -10.68
CA GLU A 91 -3.84 -7.31 -11.76
C GLU A 91 -3.34 -6.53 -12.99
N GLN A 92 -4.04 -5.46 -13.38
CA GLN A 92 -3.66 -4.62 -14.52
C GLN A 92 -2.31 -3.95 -14.31
N ASP A 93 -2.07 -3.41 -13.13
CA ASP A 93 -0.87 -2.63 -12.82
C ASP A 93 0.32 -3.50 -12.36
N GLY A 94 0.11 -4.81 -12.22
CA GLY A 94 1.08 -5.72 -11.60
C GLY A 94 1.42 -5.34 -10.16
N GLY A 95 0.50 -4.67 -9.46
CA GLY A 95 0.69 -4.19 -8.10
C GLY A 95 0.33 -5.23 -7.05
N TYR A 96 0.02 -4.79 -5.83
CA TYR A 96 -0.56 -5.65 -4.80
C TYR A 96 -1.50 -4.88 -3.87
N TYR A 97 -2.39 -5.62 -3.22
CA TYR A 97 -3.30 -5.11 -2.21
C TYR A 97 -3.18 -5.99 -0.96
N GLU A 98 -3.13 -5.34 0.20
CA GLU A 98 -3.19 -5.98 1.50
C GLU A 98 -4.41 -5.45 2.25
N ALA A 99 -5.16 -6.36 2.86
CA ALA A 99 -6.38 -5.95 3.55
C ALA A 99 -6.05 -5.43 4.95
N ASP A 100 -6.74 -4.37 5.36
CA ASP A 100 -6.84 -3.95 6.75
C ASP A 100 -8.21 -4.34 7.29
N VAL A 101 -8.23 -5.30 8.21
CA VAL A 101 -9.46 -5.85 8.79
C VAL A 101 -9.50 -5.62 10.29
N ARG A 102 -10.68 -5.34 10.83
CA ARG A 102 -10.88 -5.21 12.28
C ARG A 102 -11.12 -6.59 12.89
N LEU A 103 -10.50 -6.89 14.02
CA LEU A 103 -10.82 -8.10 14.78
C LEU A 103 -12.27 -8.05 15.29
N PRO A 104 -12.95 -9.21 15.36
CA PRO A 104 -14.23 -9.32 16.05
C PRO A 104 -14.04 -9.00 17.53
N LYS A 105 -14.96 -8.24 18.12
CA LYS A 105 -14.91 -7.86 19.54
C LYS A 105 -15.71 -8.81 20.42
N GLU A 106 -16.79 -9.36 19.85
CA GLU A 106 -17.65 -10.33 20.50
C GLU A 106 -17.99 -11.48 19.55
N PRO A 107 -18.49 -12.63 20.06
CA PRO A 107 -18.82 -13.78 19.22
C PRO A 107 -19.81 -13.46 18.09
N GLY A 108 -20.70 -12.48 18.29
CA GLY A 108 -21.65 -12.02 17.28
C GLY A 108 -21.00 -11.34 16.06
N ASP A 109 -19.77 -10.84 16.19
CA ASP A 109 -19.05 -10.16 15.11
C ASP A 109 -18.37 -11.14 14.13
N VAL A 110 -18.21 -12.41 14.51
CA VAL A 110 -17.45 -13.41 13.73
C VAL A 110 -17.98 -13.56 12.30
N PRO A 111 -19.30 -13.62 12.02
CA PRO A 111 -19.80 -13.70 10.65
C PRO A 111 -19.41 -12.48 9.80
N ALA A 112 -19.44 -11.28 10.38
CA ALA A 112 -19.03 -10.07 9.67
C ALA A 112 -17.52 -10.06 9.39
N PHE A 113 -16.72 -10.54 10.34
CA PHE A 113 -15.28 -10.72 10.14
C PHE A 113 -14.96 -11.71 9.02
N ASP A 114 -15.64 -12.87 8.98
CA ASP A 114 -15.47 -13.87 7.93
C ASP A 114 -15.86 -13.32 6.54
N GLN A 115 -16.95 -12.56 6.47
CA GLN A 115 -17.35 -11.85 5.25
C GLN A 115 -16.25 -10.89 4.76
N LEU A 116 -15.64 -10.11 5.68
CA LEU A 116 -14.55 -9.20 5.34
C LEU A 116 -13.31 -9.94 4.83
N LEU A 117 -12.98 -11.11 5.39
CA LEU A 117 -11.89 -11.96 4.89
C LEU A 117 -12.20 -12.52 3.49
N GLY A 118 -13.45 -12.93 3.25
CA GLY A 118 -13.91 -13.37 1.94
C GLY A 118 -13.75 -12.27 0.87
N LEU A 119 -14.15 -11.04 1.20
CA LEU A 119 -13.99 -9.88 0.32
C LEU A 119 -12.53 -9.48 0.12
N ALA A 120 -11.71 -9.54 1.17
CA ALA A 120 -10.27 -9.32 1.06
C ALA A 120 -9.63 -10.30 0.07
N ARG A 121 -10.03 -11.58 0.14
CA ARG A 121 -9.59 -12.62 -0.80
C ARG A 121 -10.09 -12.34 -2.22
N GLU A 122 -11.35 -11.94 -2.41
CA GLU A 122 -11.90 -11.55 -3.72
C GLU A 122 -11.14 -10.37 -4.33
N ALA A 123 -10.74 -9.40 -3.51
CA ALA A 123 -9.88 -8.28 -3.93
C ALA A 123 -8.44 -8.67 -4.25
N GLY A 124 -8.05 -9.92 -3.99
CA GLY A 124 -6.72 -10.44 -4.26
C GLY A 124 -5.69 -10.21 -3.17
N ALA A 125 -6.13 -9.91 -1.94
CA ALA A 125 -5.22 -9.85 -0.81
C ALA A 125 -4.65 -11.24 -0.51
N ALA A 126 -3.32 -11.33 -0.44
CA ALA A 126 -2.62 -12.49 0.13
C ALA A 126 -2.44 -12.35 1.65
N VAL A 127 -2.47 -11.11 2.15
CA VAL A 127 -2.28 -10.76 3.56
C VAL A 127 -3.45 -9.89 4.01
N ALA A 128 -3.99 -10.23 5.19
CA ALA A 128 -4.91 -9.38 5.92
C ALA A 128 -4.25 -9.00 7.25
N ARG A 129 -4.03 -7.71 7.45
CA ARG A 129 -3.53 -7.16 8.71
C ARG A 129 -4.71 -6.87 9.63
N SER A 130 -4.54 -7.21 10.89
CA SER A 130 -5.41 -6.69 11.94
C SER A 130 -4.59 -6.09 13.08
N VAL A 131 -5.17 -5.10 13.73
CA VAL A 131 -4.55 -4.44 14.90
C VAL A 131 -5.13 -5.03 16.16
N PHE A 132 -4.25 -5.62 16.97
CA PHE A 132 -4.57 -6.07 18.32
C PHE A 132 -3.92 -5.11 19.33
N THR A 133 -4.60 -4.01 19.60
CA THR A 133 -4.30 -3.16 20.77
C THR A 133 -5.22 -3.61 21.89
N GLY A 134 -4.68 -4.25 22.93
CA GLY A 134 -5.45 -5.01 23.91
C GLY A 134 -6.55 -4.22 24.63
N GLY A 135 -7.74 -4.82 24.70
CA GLY A 135 -8.86 -4.42 25.56
C GLY A 135 -9.80 -3.39 24.96
#